data_AF-A0A529JQF2-F1
#
_entry.id   AF-A0A529JQF2-F1
#
_cell.length_a   1.000
_cell.length_b   1.000
_cell.length_c   1.000
_cell.angle_alpha   90.00
_cell.angle_beta   90.00
_cell.angle_gamma   90.00
#
_symmetry.space_group_name_H-M   'P 1'
#
loop_
_entity.id
_entity.type
_entity.pdbx_description
1 polymer ?
#
loop_
_entity_poly.entity_id
_entity_poly.type
_entity_poly.pdbx_seq_one_letter_code
_entity_poly.pdbx_strand_id
1 'polypeptide(L)'
;PYGCSKGAADQYVLDYAKSYDLPTAVLRMSCIYGPRQFGTEDQGWVAHFLLSALSGRPITIYGNGKQVRDILHVSDAVAAYRGVLAR
;
A
#
# COMPACT_ATOMS: atom_id res chain seq x y z
N PRO A 1 16.04 4.72 0.13
CA PRO A 1 14.84 4.98 0.98
C PRO A 1 13.55 4.61 0.23
N TYR A 2 12.61 3.89 0.86
CA TYR A 2 11.40 3.35 0.20
C TYR A 2 10.54 4.42 -0.49
N GLY A 3 10.24 5.53 0.20
CA GLY A 3 9.44 6.61 -0.38
C GLY A 3 10.09 7.25 -1.60
N CYS A 4 11.39 7.53 -1.53
CA CYS A 4 12.15 8.11 -2.65
C CYS A 4 12.19 7.18 -3.86
N SER A 5 12.39 5.87 -3.67
CA SER A 5 12.45 4.94 -4.81
C SER A 5 11.10 4.77 -5.50
N LYS A 6 10.00 4.78 -4.75
CA LYS A 6 8.63 4.78 -5.33
C LYS A 6 8.32 6.09 -6.06
N GLY A 7 8.69 7.23 -5.47
CA GLY A 7 8.54 8.53 -6.12
C GLY A 7 9.35 8.66 -7.41
N ALA A 8 10.59 8.16 -7.42
CA ALA A 8 11.40 8.12 -8.64
C ALA A 8 10.78 7.22 -9.73
N ALA A 9 10.33 6.02 -9.37
CA ALA A 9 9.66 5.11 -10.31
C ALA A 9 8.40 5.73 -10.93
N ASP A 10 7.59 6.42 -10.13
CA ASP A 10 6.42 7.17 -10.58
C ASP A 10 6.78 8.21 -11.66
N GLN A 11 7.82 9.01 -11.42
CA GLN A 11 8.30 9.98 -12.42
C GLN A 11 8.73 9.33 -13.73
N TYR A 12 9.45 8.20 -13.67
CA TYR A 12 9.84 7.46 -14.88
C TYR A 12 8.64 6.95 -15.68
N VAL A 13 7.60 6.42 -15.01
CA VAL A 13 6.39 5.95 -15.70
C VAL A 13 5.71 7.09 -16.45
N LEU A 14 5.56 8.25 -15.82
CA LEU A 14 4.93 9.42 -16.43
C LEU A 14 5.76 9.97 -17.61
N ASP A 15 7.08 10.03 -17.46
CA ASP A 15 7.97 10.55 -18.51
C ASP A 15 8.01 9.62 -19.73
N TYR A 16 7.99 8.30 -19.52
CA TYR A 16 7.91 7.33 -20.61
C TYR A 16 6.57 7.39 -21.33
N ALA A 17 5.46 7.58 -20.60
CA ALA A 17 4.15 7.78 -21.22
C ALA A 17 4.14 9.00 -22.15
N LYS A 18 4.71 10.12 -21.69
CA LYS A 18 4.80 11.36 -22.46
C LYS A 18 5.75 11.25 -23.66
N SER A 19 6.87 10.56 -23.48
CA SER A 19 7.93 10.48 -24.49
C SER A 19 7.64 9.47 -25.59
N TYR A 20 6.91 8.40 -25.27
CA TYR A 20 6.73 7.25 -26.15
C TYR A 20 5.28 6.85 -26.40
N ASP A 21 4.31 7.67 -25.96
CA ASP A 21 2.87 7.41 -26.10
C ASP A 21 2.45 6.05 -25.53
N LEU A 22 3.13 5.62 -24.46
CA LEU A 22 2.83 4.36 -23.80
C LEU A 22 1.58 4.49 -22.92
N PRO A 23 0.60 3.57 -23.04
CA PRO A 23 -0.52 3.52 -22.09
C PRO A 23 0.01 3.08 -20.73
N THR A 24 -0.02 3.99 -19.76
CA THR A 24 0.49 3.73 -18.40
C THR A 24 -0.48 4.25 -17.35
N ALA A 25 -0.31 3.76 -16.12
CA ALA A 25 -1.01 4.26 -14.95
C ALA A 25 -0.16 4.16 -13.71
N VAL A 26 -0.23 5.18 -12.85
CA VAL A 26 0.39 5.18 -11.52
C VAL A 26 -0.72 5.18 -10.48
N LEU A 27 -0.78 4.13 -9.65
CA LEU A 27 -1.72 4.05 -8.55
C LEU A 27 -1.00 4.21 -7.21
N ARG A 28 -1.27 5.32 -6.54
CA ARG A 28 -0.67 5.67 -5.23
C ARG A 28 -1.56 5.19 -4.10
N MET A 29 -1.49 3.89 -3.82
CA MET A 29 -2.33 3.26 -2.80
C MET A 29 -1.89 3.60 -1.37
N SER A 30 -2.87 3.70 -0.47
CA SER A 30 -2.65 3.82 0.97
C SER A 30 -2.27 2.45 1.59
N CYS A 31 -2.45 2.29 2.90
CA CYS A 31 -2.21 1.03 3.61
C CYS A 31 -3.21 -0.05 3.19
N ILE A 32 -2.79 -0.92 2.27
CA ILE A 32 -3.59 -2.08 1.85
C ILE A 32 -3.60 -3.12 2.98
N TYR A 33 -4.78 -3.66 3.29
CA TYR A 33 -4.95 -4.80 4.20
C TYR A 33 -5.97 -5.80 3.67
N GLY A 34 -5.91 -7.04 4.19
CA GLY A 34 -6.93 -8.05 3.90
C GLY A 34 -6.40 -9.49 4.00
N PRO A 35 -7.23 -10.48 3.61
CA PRO A 35 -6.87 -11.88 3.65
C PRO A 35 -5.57 -12.19 2.89
N ARG A 36 -4.78 -13.14 3.42
CA ARG A 36 -3.48 -13.58 2.88
C ARG A 36 -2.34 -12.56 2.97
N GLN A 37 -2.53 -11.43 3.66
CA GLN A 37 -1.43 -10.52 3.97
C GLN A 37 -0.55 -11.11 5.07
N PHE A 38 0.75 -11.26 4.79
CA PHE A 38 1.76 -11.61 5.79
C PHE A 38 2.26 -10.34 6.47
N GLY A 39 1.60 -9.95 7.58
CA GLY A 39 1.94 -8.75 8.33
C GLY A 39 3.12 -8.94 9.28
N THR A 40 4.09 -8.05 9.21
CA THR A 40 5.20 -7.87 10.15
C THR A 40 5.11 -6.50 10.82
N GLU A 41 5.95 -6.26 11.82
CA GLU A 41 6.00 -4.97 12.51
C GLU A 41 6.29 -3.80 11.55
N ASP A 42 7.18 -4.01 10.58
CA ASP A 42 7.59 -2.98 9.62
C ASP A 42 6.67 -2.89 8.38
N GLN A 43 5.84 -3.89 8.11
CA GLN A 43 4.99 -3.95 6.91
C GLN A 43 3.66 -4.65 7.17
N GLY A 44 2.55 -4.06 6.71
CA GLY A 44 1.22 -4.67 6.90
C GLY A 44 0.77 -4.66 8.35
N TRP A 45 0.84 -3.48 8.98
CA TRP A 45 0.60 -3.28 10.41
C TRP A 45 -0.78 -3.77 10.90
N VAL A 46 -1.82 -3.70 10.07
CA VAL A 46 -3.16 -4.22 10.41
C VAL A 46 -3.11 -5.73 10.63
N ALA A 47 -2.49 -6.47 9.71
CA ALA A 47 -2.30 -7.91 9.84
C ALA A 47 -1.36 -8.25 11.00
N HIS A 48 -0.29 -7.46 11.20
CA HIS A 48 0.60 -7.64 12.35
C HIS A 48 -0.12 -7.48 13.69
N PHE A 49 -0.95 -6.44 13.84
CA PHE A 49 -1.74 -6.21 15.05
C PHE A 49 -2.72 -7.37 15.32
N LEU A 50 -3.43 -7.82 14.28
CA LEU A 50 -4.32 -8.98 14.39
C LEU A 50 -3.56 -10.24 14.84
N LEU A 51 -2.42 -10.54 14.22
CA LEU A 51 -1.61 -11.70 14.57
C LEU A 51 -1.04 -11.59 16.00
N SER A 52 -0.59 -10.42 16.41
CA SER A 52 -0.11 -10.19 17.78
C SER A 52 -1.22 -10.38 18.81
N ALA A 53 -2.42 -9.84 18.56
CA ALA A 53 -3.58 -10.02 19.43
C ALA A 53 -4.00 -11.50 19.54
N LEU A 54 -4.06 -12.21 18.41
CA LEU A 54 -4.41 -13.65 18.39
C LEU A 54 -3.38 -14.51 19.14
N SER A 55 -2.11 -14.13 19.12
CA SER A 55 -1.04 -14.82 19.84
C SER A 55 -0.85 -14.33 21.29
N GLY A 56 -1.74 -13.48 21.81
CA GLY A 56 -1.61 -12.92 23.17
C GLY A 56 -0.38 -12.03 23.37
N ARG A 57 0.22 -11.52 22.29
CA ARG A 57 1.35 -10.59 22.33
C ARG A 57 0.84 -9.14 22.41
N PRO A 58 1.57 -8.24 23.10
CA PRO A 58 1.19 -6.84 23.18
C PRO A 58 1.23 -6.18 21.80
N ILE A 59 0.37 -5.17 21.61
CA ILE A 59 0.42 -4.28 20.45
C ILE A 59 1.30 -3.09 20.80
N THR A 60 2.37 -2.90 20.03
CA THR A 60 3.26 -1.74 20.17
C THR A 60 2.78 -0.60 19.27
N ILE A 61 2.55 0.57 19.86
CA ILE A 61 2.23 1.79 19.14
C ILE A 61 3.48 2.67 19.11
N TYR A 62 4.03 2.88 17.93
CA TYR A 62 5.15 3.79 17.74
C TYR A 62 4.71 5.25 17.74
N GLY A 63 5.45 6.09 18.47
CA GLY A 63 5.17 7.52 18.62
C GLY A 63 4.12 7.80 19.69
N ASN A 64 3.20 8.72 19.40
CA ASN A 64 2.21 9.20 20.37
C ASN A 64 0.81 8.60 20.18
N GLY A 65 0.64 7.68 19.24
CA GLY A 65 -0.65 7.05 18.94
C GLY A 65 -1.66 7.94 18.22
N LYS A 66 -1.29 9.17 17.83
CA LYS A 66 -2.16 10.11 17.11
C LYS A 66 -2.00 10.03 15.59
N GLN A 67 -1.20 9.10 15.08
CA GLN A 67 -1.04 8.88 13.66
C GLN A 67 -2.37 8.44 13.03
N VAL A 68 -2.76 9.13 11.96
CA VAL A 68 -3.91 8.76 11.13
C VAL A 68 -3.40 8.08 9.87
N ARG A 69 -4.02 6.96 9.51
CA ARG A 69 -3.77 6.22 8.26
C ARG A 69 -5.10 5.83 7.65
N ASP A 70 -5.21 6.02 6.34
CA ASP A 70 -6.30 5.45 5.58
C ASP A 70 -6.00 3.97 5.27
N ILE A 71 -6.98 3.11 5.45
CA ILE A 71 -6.88 1.66 5.28
C ILE A 71 -7.74 1.23 4.10
N LEU A 72 -7.08 0.65 3.10
CA LEU A 72 -7.70 0.19 1.87
C LEU A 72 -7.84 -1.33 1.90
N HIS A 73 -9.07 -1.84 1.84
CA HIS A 73 -9.25 -3.28 1.76
C HIS A 73 -8.76 -3.82 0.41
N VAL A 74 -8.17 -5.01 0.40
CA VAL A 74 -7.57 -5.63 -0.79
C VAL A 74 -8.56 -5.82 -1.94
N SER A 75 -9.85 -6.05 -1.65
CA SER A 75 -10.88 -6.13 -2.71
C SER A 75 -11.02 -4.82 -3.47
N ASP A 76 -10.95 -3.69 -2.76
CA ASP A 76 -11.18 -2.37 -3.33
C ASP A 76 -9.95 -1.94 -4.14
N ALA A 77 -8.74 -2.28 -3.64
CA ALA A 77 -7.51 -2.13 -4.40
C ALA A 77 -7.56 -2.92 -5.73
N VAL A 78 -8.03 -4.18 -5.69
CA VAL A 78 -8.19 -5.02 -6.89
C VAL A 78 -9.23 -4.42 -7.84
N ALA A 79 -10.36 -3.93 -7.33
CA ALA A 79 -11.37 -3.27 -8.14
C ALA A 79 -10.81 -2.03 -8.87
N ALA A 80 -10.02 -1.22 -8.17
CA ALA A 80 -9.33 -0.07 -8.76
C ALA A 80 -8.34 -0.49 -9.87
N TYR A 81 -7.53 -1.54 -9.65
CA TYR A 81 -6.63 -2.06 -10.67
C TYR A 81 -7.37 -2.56 -11.91
N ARG A 82 -8.47 -3.29 -11.71
CA ARG A 82 -9.31 -3.76 -12.83
C ARG A 82 -9.97 -2.60 -13.59
N GLY A 83 -10.40 -1.56 -12.87
CA GLY A 83 -10.98 -0.37 -13.48
C GLY A 83 -10.00 0.41 -14.35
N VAL A 84 -8.72 0.43 -13.99
CA VAL A 84 -7.66 1.01 -14.83
C VAL A 84 -7.35 0.14 -16.03
N LEU A 85 -7.23 -1.18 -15.86
CA LEU A 85 -6.92 -2.11 -16.95
C LEU A 85 -7.99 -2.16 -18.05
N ALA A 86 -9.25 -1.88 -17.69
CA ALA A 86 -10.37 -1.90 -18.63
C ALA A 86 -10.51 -0.62 -19.48
N ARG A 87 -9.62 0.38 -19.29
CA ARG A 87 -9.57 1.62 -20.06
C ARG A 87 -8.47 1.54 -21.11
#